data_AF-A0A7V9ETT7-F1
#
_entry.id   AF-A0A7V9ETT7-F1
#
_cell.length_a   1.000
_cell.length_b   1.000
_cell.length_c   1.000
_cell.angle_alpha   90.00
_cell.angle_beta   90.00
_cell.angle_gamma   90.00
#
_symmetry.space_group_name_H-M   'P 1'
#
loop_
_entity.id
_entity.type
_entity.pdbx_description
1 polymer ?
#
loop_
_entity_poly.entity_id
_entity_poly.type
_entity_poly.pdbx_seq_one_letter_code
_entity_poly.pdbx_strand_id
1 'polypeptide(L)'
;MQKLLPRSPYERLGGYVHLPRLIDKARLHREGLLEGYNYKTVGFDKHLLAFLKIDPDAFEKAANELEDDAAILVWVRTQGVGHSPEEI
;
A
#
# COMPACT_ATOMS: atom_id res chain seq x y z
N MET A 1 -23.64 3.79 -2.81
CA MET A 1 -22.73 3.44 -1.71
C MET A 1 -21.89 2.27 -2.17
N GLN A 2 -20.73 2.54 -2.78
CA GLN A 2 -19.83 1.48 -3.22
C GLN A 2 -19.10 1.01 -1.96
N LYS A 3 -19.28 -0.26 -1.60
CA LYS A 3 -18.61 -0.88 -0.46
C LYS A 3 -17.11 -0.78 -0.77
N LEU A 4 -16.40 0.08 -0.03
CA LEU A 4 -14.97 0.28 -0.18
C LEU A 4 -14.28 -1.00 0.30
N LEU A 5 -14.20 -2.01 -0.56
CA LEU A 5 -13.40 -3.19 -0.32
C LEU A 5 -12.03 -2.97 -0.95
N PRO A 6 -10.96 -3.41 -0.28
CA PRO A 6 -9.63 -3.31 -0.85
C PRO A 6 -9.53 -4.16 -2.11
N ARG A 7 -8.85 -3.63 -3.14
CA ARG A 7 -8.62 -4.28 -4.44
C ARG A 7 -8.01 -5.68 -4.33
N SER A 8 -8.02 -6.43 -5.43
CA SER A 8 -7.58 -7.83 -5.42
C SER A 8 -6.14 -7.96 -4.93
N PRO A 9 -5.78 -8.99 -4.15
CA PRO A 9 -4.41 -9.19 -3.68
C PRO A 9 -3.41 -9.47 -4.81
N TYR A 10 -3.89 -9.85 -5.99
CA TYR A 10 -3.08 -10.12 -7.18
C TYR A 10 -2.93 -8.90 -8.10
N GLU A 11 -3.63 -7.79 -7.82
CA GLU A 11 -3.44 -6.57 -8.59
C GLU A 11 -2.03 -6.01 -8.36
N ARG A 12 -1.47 -5.50 -9.46
CA ARG A 12 -0.11 -4.99 -9.51
C ARG A 12 -0.14 -3.52 -9.87
N LEU A 13 0.69 -2.73 -9.20
CA LEU A 13 0.87 -1.33 -9.50
C LEU A 13 2.36 -1.06 -9.67
N GLY A 14 2.77 -0.68 -10.88
CA GLY A 14 4.16 -0.34 -11.18
C GLY A 14 5.19 -1.45 -10.95
N GLY A 15 4.77 -2.71 -11.05
CA GLY A 15 5.57 -3.91 -10.79
C GLY A 15 5.17 -4.61 -9.48
N TYR A 16 4.81 -3.84 -8.45
CA TYR A 16 4.53 -4.39 -7.12
C TYR A 16 3.16 -5.05 -7.04
N VAL A 17 3.15 -6.35 -6.78
CA VAL A 17 1.94 -7.11 -6.39
C VAL A 17 1.49 -6.64 -5.01
N HIS A 18 0.19 -6.56 -4.75
CA HIS A 18 -0.40 -6.22 -3.45
C HIS A 18 -0.32 -4.73 -3.05
N LEU A 19 0.44 -3.91 -3.78
CA LEU A 19 0.54 -2.47 -3.55
C LEU A 19 -0.82 -1.74 -3.60
N PRO A 20 -1.67 -1.89 -4.63
CA PRO A 20 -2.94 -1.17 -4.68
C PRO A 20 -3.89 -1.60 -3.53
N ARG A 21 -3.84 -2.89 -3.15
CA ARG A 21 -4.58 -3.40 -2.00
C ARG A 21 -4.13 -2.78 -0.68
N LEU A 22 -2.82 -2.56 -0.50
CA LEU A 22 -2.26 -1.92 0.68
C LEU A 22 -2.68 -0.44 0.78
N ILE A 23 -2.75 0.25 -0.36
CA ILE A 23 -3.24 1.64 -0.47
C ILE A 23 -4.69 1.73 -0.01
N ASP A 24 -5.57 0.88 -0.55
CA ASP A 24 -6.98 0.87 -0.14
C ASP A 24 -7.13 0.61 1.36
N LYS A 25 -6.34 -0.31 1.93
CA LYS A 25 -6.36 -0.57 3.38
C LYS A 25 -5.91 0.65 4.19
N ALA A 26 -4.91 1.40 3.72
CA ALA A 26 -4.46 2.62 4.38
C ALA A 26 -5.55 3.71 4.40
N ARG A 27 -6.30 3.84 3.30
CA ARG A 27 -7.43 4.79 3.20
C ARG A 27 -8.60 4.37 4.09
N LEU A 28 -8.98 3.10 4.01
CA LEU A 28 -10.03 2.51 4.84
C LEU A 28 -9.71 2.61 6.34
N HIS A 29 -8.44 2.44 6.72
CA HIS A 29 -8.02 2.56 8.11
C HIS A 29 -8.18 3.99 8.61
N ARG A 30 -7.82 5.00 7.80
CA ARG A 30 -8.05 6.41 8.14
C ARG A 30 -9.53 6.76 8.28
N GLU A 31 -10.39 6.21 7.43
CA GLU A 31 -11.84 6.42 7.52
C GLU A 31 -12.48 5.65 8.70
N GLY A 32 -11.71 4.82 9.41
CA GLY A 32 -12.24 3.96 10.48
C GLY A 32 -13.13 2.82 9.95
N LEU A 33 -13.11 2.58 8.64
CA LEU A 33 -13.91 1.57 7.94
C LEU A 33 -13.20 0.24 7.79
N LEU A 34 -11.95 0.13 8.25
CA LEU A 34 -11.17 -1.09 8.25
C LEU A 34 -11.57 -2.02 9.42
N GLU A 35 -12.85 -2.36 9.52
CA GLU A 35 -13.32 -3.34 10.50
C GLU A 35 -13.14 -4.77 9.96
N GLY A 36 -12.39 -5.60 10.70
CA GLY A 36 -12.22 -7.03 10.41
C GLY A 36 -11.05 -7.41 9.49
N TYR A 37 -10.26 -6.43 9.01
CA TYR A 37 -9.03 -6.71 8.26
C TYR A 37 -7.80 -6.42 9.09
N ASN A 38 -6.86 -7.38 9.12
CA ASN A 38 -5.55 -7.16 9.72
C ASN A 38 -4.74 -6.17 8.88
N TYR A 39 -4.26 -5.09 9.47
CA TYR A 39 -3.46 -4.06 8.81
C TYR A 39 -2.22 -3.73 9.64
N LYS A 40 -1.08 -3.54 8.96
CA LYS A 40 0.28 -3.30 9.52
C LYS A 40 0.88 -4.42 10.37
N THR A 41 0.10 -5.33 10.96
CA THR A 41 0.59 -6.29 11.97
C THR A 41 0.96 -7.68 11.43
N VAL A 42 0.28 -8.18 10.40
CA VAL A 42 0.47 -9.55 9.88
C VAL A 42 0.28 -9.63 8.37
N GLY A 43 0.88 -10.64 7.73
CA GLY A 43 0.60 -11.02 6.34
C GLY A 43 1.52 -10.38 5.29
N PHE A 44 0.95 -10.20 4.10
CA PHE A 44 1.67 -9.71 2.91
C PHE A 44 1.98 -8.20 3.01
N ASP A 45 1.14 -7.44 3.71
CA ASP A 45 1.33 -6.00 3.93
C ASP A 45 2.69 -5.71 4.60
N LYS A 46 3.00 -6.45 5.67
CA LYS A 46 4.27 -6.33 6.39
C LYS A 46 5.46 -6.73 5.52
N HIS A 47 5.32 -7.79 4.72
CA HIS A 47 6.38 -8.23 3.81
C HIS A 47 6.65 -7.19 2.72
N LEU A 48 5.60 -6.60 2.14
CA LEU A 48 5.75 -5.56 1.11
C LEU A 48 6.43 -4.31 1.70
N LEU A 49 6.00 -3.85 2.88
CA LEU A 49 6.62 -2.71 3.54
C LEU A 49 8.06 -2.97 3.96
N ALA A 50 8.36 -4.17 4.48
CA ALA A 50 9.73 -4.58 4.82
C ALA A 50 10.61 -4.72 3.58
N PHE A 51 10.06 -5.23 2.47
CA PHE A 51 10.75 -5.32 1.18
C PHE A 51 11.14 -3.93 0.69
N LEU A 52 10.17 -3.02 0.66
CA LEU A 52 10.37 -1.61 0.29
C LEU A 52 11.23 -0.83 1.31
N LYS A 53 11.43 -1.37 2.52
CA LYS A 53 11.98 -0.70 3.70
C LYS A 53 11.30 0.64 4.01
N ILE A 54 9.99 0.69 3.86
CA ILE A 54 9.18 1.87 4.17
C ILE A 54 8.49 1.67 5.51
N ASP A 55 8.48 2.71 6.33
CA ASP A 55 7.72 2.73 7.56
C ASP A 55 6.20 2.66 7.28
N PRO A 56 5.46 1.74 7.95
CA PRO A 56 4.01 1.58 7.75
C PRO A 56 3.23 2.87 7.99
N ASP A 57 3.63 3.68 8.97
CA ASP A 57 3.00 4.95 9.29
C ASP A 57 3.30 6.03 8.26
N ALA A 58 4.52 6.07 7.73
CA ALA A 58 4.87 6.98 6.64
C ALA A 58 4.10 6.63 5.36
N PHE A 59 4.00 5.34 5.04
CA PHE A 59 3.23 4.85 3.91
C PHE A 59 1.75 5.20 4.05
N GLU A 60 1.16 4.95 5.23
CA GLU A 60 -0.24 5.30 5.49
C GLU A 60 -0.46 6.79 5.30
N LYS A 61 0.41 7.63 5.85
CA LYS A 61 0.30 9.08 5.68
C LYS A 61 0.33 9.47 4.20
N ALA A 62 1.27 8.94 3.43
CA ALA A 62 1.37 9.21 2.00
C ALA A 62 0.17 8.68 1.20
N ALA A 63 -0.33 7.47 1.50
CA ALA A 63 -1.50 6.90 0.84
C ALA A 63 -2.80 7.69 1.12
N ASN A 64 -2.80 8.49 2.18
CA ASN A 64 -3.89 9.38 2.56
C ASN A 64 -3.69 10.83 2.11
N GLU A 65 -2.44 11.29 1.95
CA GLU A 65 -2.11 12.59 1.34
C GLU A 65 -2.23 12.55 -0.18
N LEU A 66 -2.00 11.38 -0.80
CA LEU A 66 -2.03 11.18 -2.24
C LEU A 66 -3.29 10.42 -2.66
N GLU A 67 -4.09 11.05 -3.52
CA GLU A 67 -5.33 10.46 -4.05
C GLU A 67 -5.06 9.54 -5.26
N ASP A 68 -3.97 9.76 -5.99
CA ASP A 68 -3.59 8.99 -7.17
C ASP A 68 -2.67 7.81 -6.85
N ASP A 69 -3.04 6.63 -7.33
CA ASP A 69 -2.20 5.42 -7.28
C ASP A 69 -0.81 5.66 -7.90
N ALA A 70 -0.76 6.40 -9.02
CA ALA A 70 0.49 6.74 -9.69
C ALA A 70 1.40 7.63 -8.82
N ALA A 71 0.82 8.58 -8.07
CA ALA A 71 1.58 9.42 -7.16
C ALA A 71 2.13 8.61 -5.99
N ILE A 72 1.33 7.68 -5.44
CA ILE A 72 1.79 6.77 -4.38
C ILE A 72 2.91 5.86 -4.91
N LEU A 73 2.80 5.35 -6.13
CA LEU A 73 3.86 4.55 -6.75
C LEU A 73 5.18 5.33 -6.85
N VAL A 74 5.12 6.59 -7.29
CA VAL A 74 6.29 7.47 -7.35
C VAL A 74 6.85 7.71 -5.94
N TRP A 75 5.99 7.99 -4.97
CA TRP A 75 6.38 8.19 -3.57
C TRP A 75 7.04 6.93 -2.98
N VAL A 76 6.48 5.75 -3.22
CA VAL A 76 7.03 4.45 -2.81
C VAL A 76 8.39 4.21 -3.45
N ARG A 77 8.56 4.52 -4.73
CA ARG A 77 9.87 4.45 -5.40
C ARG A 77 10.88 5.47 -4.87
N THR A 78 10.41 6.59 -4.32
CA THR A 78 11.28 7.67 -3.81
C THR A 78 11.68 7.44 -2.35
N GLN A 79 10.77 6.93 -1.53
CA GLN A 79 11.01 6.65 -0.11
C GLN A 79 11.54 5.24 0.13
N GLY A 80 11.07 4.28 -0.67
CA GLY A 80 11.56 2.92 -0.61
C GLY A 80 12.96 2.81 -1.19
N VAL A 81 13.62 1.71 -0.89
CA VAL A 81 14.90 1.39 -1.55
C VAL A 81 14.64 1.27 -3.05
N GLY A 82 15.51 1.88 -3.86
CA GLY A 82 15.42 1.77 -5.32
C GLY A 82 15.59 0.32 -5.76
N HIS A 83 14.49 -0.41 -5.88
CA HIS A 83 14.48 -1.76 -6.43
C HIS A 83 14.60 -1.66 -7.94
N SER A 84 15.63 -2.30 -8.49
CA SER A 84 15.74 -2.49 -9.93
C SER A 84 14.53 -3.28 -10.43
N PRO A 85 14.06 -3.06 -11.69
CA PRO A 85 12.91 -3.76 -12.25
C PRO A 85 13.04 -5.30 -12.29
N GLU A 86 14.23 -5.84 -12.03
CA GLU A 86 14.50 -7.28 -11.90
C GLU A 86 14.15 -7.84 -10.50
N GLU A 87 14.02 -6.98 -9.49
CA GLU A 87 13.67 -7.36 -8.11
C GLU A 87 12.16 -7.21 -7.82
N ILE A 88 11.37 -6.68 -8.76
CA ILE A 88 9.94 -6.33 -8.58
C ILE A 88 9.00 -7.26 -9.34
#